data_AF-A0AA90Z585-F1
#
_entry.id   AF-A0AA90Z585-F1
#
_cell.length_a   1.000
_cell.length_b   1.000
_cell.length_c   1.000
_cell.angle_alpha   90.00
_cell.angle_beta   90.00
_cell.angle_gamma   90.00
#
_symmetry.space_group_name_H-M   'P 1'
#
loop_
_entity.id
_entity.type
_entity.pdbx_description
1 polymer ?
#
loop_
_entity_poly.entity_id
_entity_poly.type
_entity_poly.pdbx_seq_one_letter_code
_entity_poly.pdbx_strand_id
1 'polypeptide(L)' 'MVAKMKREWHKFWFISYNTLLAKSIDLNKNEKYLQKSKHHGDKLIQILSQ' A
#
# COMPACT_ATOMS: atom_id res chain seq x y z
N MET A 1 18.42 4.13 -10.07
CA MET A 1 17.87 5.17 -9.17
C MET A 1 16.35 5.16 -9.15
N VAL A 2 15.69 5.28 -10.32
CA VAL A 2 14.21 5.30 -10.46
C VAL A 2 13.53 4.03 -9.94
N ALA A 3 14.07 2.83 -10.23
CA ALA A 3 13.50 1.56 -9.75
C ALA A 3 13.51 1.45 -8.21
N LYS A 4 14.58 1.92 -7.56
CA LYS A 4 14.69 1.97 -6.09
C LYS A 4 13.66 2.94 -5.50
N MET A 5 13.53 4.15 -6.06
CA MET A 5 12.50 5.10 -5.65
C MET A 5 11.09 4.55 -5.80
N LYS A 6 10.79 3.88 -6.92
CA LYS A 6 9.48 3.24 -7.16
C LYS A 6 9.19 2.18 -6.11
N ARG A 7 10.16 1.34 -5.77
CA ARG A 7 10.04 0.32 -4.72
C ARG A 7 9.77 0.94 -3.35
N GLU A 8 10.54 1.95 -2.95
CA GLU A 8 10.33 2.64 -1.66
C GLU A 8 8.99 3.39 -1.61
N TRP A 9 8.54 3.96 -2.73
CA TRP A 9 7.23 4.59 -2.84
C TRP A 9 6.07 3.60 -2.62
N HIS A 10 6.15 2.41 -3.20
CA HIS A 10 5.15 1.36 -2.98
C HIS A 10 5.14 0.86 -1.53
N LYS A 11 6.31 0.71 -0.89
CA LYS A 11 6.40 0.38 0.54
C LYS A 11 5.73 1.47 1.40
N PHE A 12 6.04 2.73 1.14
CA PHE A 12 5.46 3.87 1.85
C PHE A 12 3.92 3.89 1.75
N TRP A 13 3.38 3.72 0.55
CA TRP A 13 1.92 3.65 0.35
C TRP A 13 1.29 2.47 1.07
N PHE A 14 1.90 1.29 1.01
CA PHE A 14 1.40 0.10 1.69
C PHE A 14 1.32 0.33 3.21
N ILE A 15 2.41 0.82 3.83
CA ILE A 15 2.43 1.11 5.27
C ILE A 15 1.40 2.19 5.64
N SER A 16 1.29 3.25 4.83
CA SER A 16 0.37 4.35 5.08
C SER A 16 -1.09 3.89 5.08
N TYR A 17 -1.50 3.11 4.08
CA TYR A 17 -2.88 2.62 4.00
C TYR A 17 -3.21 1.60 5.08
N ASN A 18 -2.28 0.72 5.47
CA ASN A 18 -2.51 -0.19 6.60
C ASN A 18 -2.60 0.56 7.94
N THR A 19 -1.82 1.64 8.11
CA THR A 19 -1.93 2.51 9.29
C THR A 19 -3.28 3.21 9.34
N LEU A 20 -3.77 3.72 8.20
CA LEU A 20 -5.08 4.35 8.11
C LEU A 20 -6.21 3.34 8.33
N LEU A 21 -6.09 2.13 7.80
CA LEU A 21 -7.01 1.02 8.02
C LEU A 21 -7.10 0.65 9.51
N ALA A 22 -5.96 0.51 10.19
CA ALA A 22 -5.93 0.18 11.62
C ALA A 22 -6.53 1.29 12.51
N LYS A 23 -6.51 2.55 12.06
CA LYS A 23 -7.05 3.70 12.79
C LYS A 23 -8.50 4.03 12.45
N SER A 24 -9.04 3.47 11.38
CA SER A 24 -10.33 3.85 10.83
C SER A 24 -11.45 3.05 11.49
N ILE A 25 -12.36 3.76 12.15
CA ILE A 25 -13.56 3.21 12.78
C ILE A 25 -14.72 3.13 11.75
N ASP A 26 -14.62 3.89 10.66
CA ASP A 26 -15.61 3.96 9.58
C ASP A 26 -15.40 2.83 8.57
N LEU A 27 -16.40 1.95 8.45
CA LEU A 27 -16.40 0.78 7.56
C LEU A 27 -16.18 1.16 6.08
N ASN A 28 -16.72 2.28 5.60
CA ASN A 28 -16.56 2.70 4.20
C ASN A 28 -15.13 3.19 3.92
N LYS A 29 -14.50 3.86 4.90
CA LYS A 29 -13.09 4.25 4.81
C LYS A 29 -12.18 3.03 4.91
N ASN A 30 -12.54 2.05 5.74
CA ASN A 30 -11.81 0.79 5.84
C ASN A 30 -11.77 0.04 4.53
N GLU A 31 -12.89 -0.11 3.84
CA GLU A 31 -12.92 -0.81 2.56
C GLU A 31 -12.03 -0.11 1.51
N LYS A 32 -12.11 1.22 1.44
CA LYS A 32 -11.25 2.02 0.53
C LYS A 32 -9.76 1.86 0.85
N TYR A 33 -9.37 1.89 2.12
CA TYR A 33 -7.97 1.71 2.52
C TYR A 33 -7.49 0.28 2.30
N LEU A 34 -8.35 -0.72 2.51
CA LEU A 34 -8.06 -2.12 2.25
C LEU A 34 -7.81 -2.38 0.76
N GLN A 35 -8.69 -1.90 -0.12
CA GLN A 35 -8.53 -2.02 -1.57
C GLN A 35 -7.21 -1.40 -2.05
N LYS A 36 -6.87 -0.21 -1.53
CA LYS A 36 -5.60 0.45 -1.87
C LYS A 36 -4.38 -0.26 -1.30
N SER A 37 -4.45 -0.73 -0.05
CA SER A 37 -3.40 -1.54 0.59
C SER A 37 -3.09 -2.78 -0.26
N LYS A 38 -4.13 -3.52 -0.67
CA LYS A 38 -3.99 -4.70 -1.54
C LYS A 38 -3.32 -4.37 -2.87
N HIS A 39 -3.80 -3.34 -3.58
CA HIS A 39 -3.21 -2.92 -4.86
C HIS A 39 -1.72 -2.58 -4.75
N HIS A 40 -1.33 -1.79 -3.74
CA HIS A 40 0.07 -1.41 -3.56
C HIS A 40 0.94 -2.57 -3.07
N GLY A 41 0.38 -3.51 -2.30
CA GLY A 41 1.04 -4.75 -1.92
C GLY A 41 1.33 -5.65 -3.13
N ASP A 42 0.33 -5.90 -3.97
CA ASP A 42 0.48 -6.71 -5.20
C ASP A 42 1.53 -6.08 -6.14
N LYS A 43 1.50 -4.75 -6.31
CA LYS A 43 2.51 -4.04 -7.09
C LYS A 43 3.90 -4.11 -6.48
N LEU A 44 4.01 -4.09 -5.16
CA LEU A 44 5.30 -4.25 -4.48
C LEU A 44 5.87 -5.64 -4.72
N ILE A 45 5.06 -6.70 -4.63
CA ILE A 45 5.47 -8.08 -4.95
C ILE A 45 5.98 -8.16 -6.39
N GLN A 46 5.24 -7.61 -7.36
CA GLN A 46 5.67 -7.57 -8.77
C GLN A 46 7.04 -6.88 -8.97
N ILE A 47 7.30 -5.80 -8.23
CA ILE A 47 8.58 -5.05 -8.30
C ILE A 47 9.72 -5.78 -7.57
N LEU A 48 9.40 -6.62 -6.58
CA LEU A 48 10.39 -7.38 -5.81
C LEU A 48 10.78 -8.70 -6.49
N SER A 49 9.87 -9.29 -7.29
CA SER A 49 10.10 -10.53 -8.03
C SER A 49 10.81 -10.35 -9.39
N GLN A 50 11.23 -9.12 -9.71
CA GLN A 50 12.07 -8.75 -10.86
C GLN A 50 13.50 -8.46 -10.39
#